data_AF-A0A061SK21-F1
#
_entry.id   AF-A0A061SK21-F1
#
_cell.length_a   1.000
_cell.length_b   1.000
_cell.length_c   1.000
_cell.angle_alpha   90.00
_cell.angle_beta   90.00
_cell.angle_gamma   90.00
#
_symmetry.space_group_name_H-M   'P 1'
#
loop_
_entity.id
_entity.type
_entity.pdbx_description
1 polymer ?
#
loop_
_entity_poly.entity_id
_entity_poly.type
_entity_poly.pdbx_seq_one_letter_code
_entity_poly.pdbx_strand_id
1 'polypeptide(L)'
;MSSSNLVFLHSITCKIIGANKVSQAPASWIRFPSTPSRAAHLCRTRKSSLPICKTFKGRLFKPPCLCSHSELPSQPEGEKRSTLSSLVRYLILAYNATKGGSLFASQKFIDCVLDLFSEGYNMDDLKREVSVLGMELGPKNLSPMDQDVALSWAAIVMNTLQEVGLQPPAGGGVSESQDKTFNGLRQFVQQTLRRAAEGRTLQKVLLSQKMADAKELTPSTLLMQQNTRIVLLTLQVARKERTAQLVAEFAGGGGLEEDSVTPTPEGSAAASPQDVRNVAVRILLAFIGLMIGFPFSLLAFVEEAHFAYRQGWSVQELVDALHEDEFVQTGGIVPVAAGADFELAQKINGLLVSRFLSLGYMTWALSGVRFPRRAEKESWAWADVLAVESTPSEASSWASFVWNVMKNEAAKSSEEAAEALGRRKEAVGLSSRERDTAPTPHAGSGIVYIEDPSLSSTSPGIALMKRQTAIVVAALTKVEGRWWEIEEFPLDDTLLET
;
A
#
# COMPACT_ATOMS: atom_id res chain seq x y z
N MET A 1 -13.98 -28.77 -4.17
CA MET A 1 -13.06 -28.33 -3.10
C MET A 1 -13.62 -27.11 -2.37
N SER A 2 -14.83 -27.22 -1.83
CA SER A 2 -15.63 -26.12 -1.27
C SER A 2 -16.07 -26.51 0.15
N SER A 3 -16.20 -25.55 1.07
CA SER A 3 -16.42 -25.65 2.54
C SER A 3 -15.23 -26.01 3.45
N SER A 4 -14.33 -26.93 3.09
CA SER A 4 -13.24 -27.36 3.99
C SER A 4 -12.16 -26.29 4.26
N ASN A 5 -11.81 -25.46 3.28
CA ASN A 5 -10.80 -24.40 3.46
C ASN A 5 -11.30 -23.23 4.32
N LEU A 6 -12.62 -23.03 4.40
CA LEU A 6 -13.24 -21.97 5.18
C LEU A 6 -13.25 -22.30 6.67
N VAL A 7 -13.64 -23.54 6.99
CA VAL A 7 -13.48 -24.09 8.34
C VAL A 7 -12.00 -24.10 8.70
N PHE A 8 -11.10 -24.37 7.75
CA PHE A 8 -9.66 -24.34 8.02
C PHE A 8 -9.13 -22.95 8.37
N LEU A 9 -9.48 -21.88 7.63
CA LEU A 9 -9.06 -20.52 7.96
C LEU A 9 -9.65 -20.03 9.29
N HIS A 10 -10.97 -20.21 9.49
CA HIS A 10 -11.65 -19.80 10.73
C HIS A 10 -11.19 -20.65 11.93
N SER A 11 -11.00 -21.97 11.75
CA SER A 11 -10.47 -22.89 12.76
C SER A 11 -8.99 -22.66 13.04
N ILE A 12 -8.17 -22.24 12.06
CA ILE A 12 -6.77 -21.83 12.31
C ILE A 12 -6.75 -20.56 13.15
N THR A 13 -7.55 -19.54 12.83
CA THR A 13 -7.65 -18.35 13.69
C THR A 13 -8.14 -18.73 15.09
N CYS A 14 -9.19 -19.54 15.22
CA CYS A 14 -9.72 -19.93 16.53
C CYS A 14 -8.83 -20.92 17.30
N LYS A 15 -8.08 -21.82 16.64
CA LYS A 15 -7.17 -22.79 17.29
C LYS A 15 -5.81 -22.18 17.64
N ILE A 16 -5.26 -21.28 16.82
CA ILE A 16 -4.05 -20.53 17.19
C ILE A 16 -4.33 -19.64 18.40
N ILE A 17 -5.53 -19.05 18.47
CA ILE A 17 -5.97 -18.26 19.64
C ILE A 17 -6.29 -19.18 20.83
N GLY A 18 -6.94 -20.34 20.61
CA GLY A 18 -7.36 -21.26 21.66
C GLY A 18 -6.26 -22.17 22.25
N ALA A 19 -5.13 -22.34 21.58
CA ALA A 19 -3.99 -23.13 22.10
C ALA A 19 -3.19 -22.38 23.16
N ASN A 20 -3.29 -21.04 23.21
CA ASN A 20 -2.88 -20.27 24.37
C ASN A 20 -4.06 -20.22 25.34
N LYS A 21 -4.01 -21.02 26.41
CA LYS A 21 -4.83 -20.77 27.61
C LYS A 21 -4.39 -19.41 28.19
N VAL A 22 -4.90 -18.33 27.62
CA VAL A 22 -4.81 -17.00 28.19
C VAL A 22 -5.74 -17.02 29.40
N SER A 23 -5.14 -17.04 30.59
CA SER A 23 -5.86 -16.68 31.81
C SER A 23 -6.52 -15.33 31.54
N GLN A 24 -7.85 -15.28 31.68
CA GLN A 24 -8.67 -14.09 31.43
C GLN A 24 -7.97 -12.84 31.93
N ALA A 25 -7.42 -12.04 31.01
CA ALA A 25 -6.94 -10.71 31.33
C ALA A 25 -8.19 -9.86 31.64
N PRO A 26 -8.20 -9.08 32.73
CA PRO A 26 -9.40 -8.36 33.12
C PRO A 26 -9.75 -7.30 32.08
N ALA A 27 -11.05 -7.15 31.78
CA ALA A 27 -11.61 -6.15 30.85
C ALA A 27 -11.26 -4.69 31.20
N SER A 28 -10.55 -4.45 32.31
CA SER A 28 -10.00 -3.15 32.70
C SER A 28 -8.80 -2.68 31.85
N TRP A 29 -8.16 -3.55 31.05
CA TRP A 29 -7.00 -3.17 30.24
C TRP A 29 -7.32 -2.25 29.05
N ILE A 30 -8.59 -2.17 28.64
CA ILE A 30 -9.05 -1.21 27.62
C ILE A 30 -9.37 0.17 28.25
N ARG A 31 -9.32 0.30 29.58
CA ARG A 31 -9.26 1.61 30.24
C ARG A 31 -7.80 2.02 30.39
N PHE A 32 -7.29 2.70 29.38
CA PHE A 32 -6.00 3.37 29.45
C PHE A 32 -6.01 4.39 30.61
N PRO A 33 -4.93 4.53 31.38
CA PRO A 33 -4.88 5.48 32.48
C PRO A 33 -5.18 6.88 31.94
N SER A 34 -6.26 7.48 32.42
CA SER A 34 -6.57 8.89 32.19
C SER A 34 -5.42 9.71 32.73
N THR A 35 -4.63 10.31 31.84
CA THR A 35 -3.56 11.23 32.25
C THR A 35 -4.18 12.49 32.86
N PRO A 36 -3.65 12.99 34.00
CA PRO A 36 -4.14 14.22 34.59
C PRO A 36 -3.74 15.40 33.71
N SER A 37 -4.75 16.15 33.28
CA SER A 37 -4.59 17.39 32.51
C SER A 37 -3.82 18.43 33.34
N ARG A 38 -2.68 18.91 32.82
CA ARG A 38 -2.00 20.08 33.38
C ARG A 38 -1.53 21.03 32.29
N ALA A 39 -2.17 22.20 32.34
CA ALA A 39 -1.68 23.55 32.06
C ALA A 39 -1.21 23.91 30.63
N ALA A 40 -2.08 24.68 29.98
CA ALA A 40 -1.80 25.57 28.88
C ALA A 40 -0.82 26.71 29.27
N HIS A 41 0.03 27.12 28.34
CA HIS A 41 0.59 28.48 28.32
C HIS A 41 0.81 28.98 26.88
N LEU A 42 -0.02 29.96 26.52
CA LEU A 42 0.24 31.17 25.71
C LEU A 42 1.29 31.11 24.60
N CYS A 43 0.84 31.18 23.33
CA CYS A 43 1.63 31.74 22.25
C CYS A 43 0.81 32.83 21.51
N ARG A 44 1.42 34.01 21.39
CA ARG A 44 0.82 35.29 20.99
C ARG A 44 1.06 35.51 19.50
N THR A 45 0.01 35.58 18.69
CA THR A 45 0.10 35.83 17.24
C THR A 45 0.21 37.33 16.94
N ARG A 46 1.09 37.69 16.00
CA ARG A 46 1.28 39.04 15.47
C ARG A 46 0.68 39.07 14.06
N LYS A 47 -0.37 39.87 13.86
CA LYS A 47 -1.03 40.11 12.55
C LYS A 47 -0.22 41.12 11.75
N SER A 48 0.03 40.84 10.47
CA SER A 48 0.39 41.84 9.47
C SER A 48 -0.45 41.62 8.21
N SER A 49 -1.24 42.64 7.88
CA SER A 49 -2.13 42.78 6.73
C SER A 49 -1.39 43.35 5.52
N LEU A 50 -1.63 42.82 4.31
CA LEU A 50 -1.37 43.49 3.02
C LEU A 50 -2.31 42.93 1.91
N PRO A 51 -2.49 43.65 0.77
CA PRO A 51 -3.78 43.82 0.11
C PRO A 51 -4.06 42.89 -1.08
N ILE A 52 -5.36 42.80 -1.39
CA ILE A 52 -5.98 42.01 -2.46
C ILE A 52 -5.92 42.79 -3.78
N CYS A 53 -5.30 42.20 -4.81
CA CYS A 53 -5.44 42.62 -6.21
C CYS A 53 -6.29 41.59 -6.97
N LYS A 54 -7.39 42.06 -7.56
CA LYS A 54 -8.34 41.29 -8.38
C LYS A 54 -7.87 41.25 -9.83
N THR A 55 -7.78 40.05 -10.42
CA THR A 55 -8.15 39.76 -11.82
C THR A 55 -8.17 38.24 -11.99
N PHE A 56 -9.31 37.65 -12.35
CA PHE A 56 -9.37 36.26 -12.83
C PHE A 56 -10.29 36.17 -14.06
N LYS A 57 -9.74 35.60 -15.14
CA LYS A 57 -10.45 35.17 -16.34
C LYS A 57 -10.64 33.65 -16.23
N GLY A 58 -11.84 33.18 -16.53
CA GLY A 58 -12.28 31.80 -16.35
C GLY A 58 -11.47 30.75 -17.11
N ARG A 59 -11.37 29.56 -16.51
CA ARG A 59 -10.91 28.31 -17.15
C ARG A 59 -11.63 27.10 -16.57
N LEU A 60 -11.64 26.07 -17.43
CA LEU A 60 -12.34 24.79 -17.33
C LEU A 60 -12.04 24.02 -16.05
N PHE A 61 -13.08 23.38 -15.52
CA PHE A 61 -13.05 22.48 -14.37
C PHE A 61 -12.38 21.14 -14.75
N LYS A 62 -11.36 20.73 -13.99
CA LYS A 62 -10.71 19.42 -14.06
C LYS A 62 -11.37 18.48 -13.04
N PRO A 63 -11.66 17.20 -13.35
CA PRO A 63 -12.07 16.23 -12.34
C PRO A 63 -10.97 16.03 -11.28
N PRO A 64 -11.29 15.64 -10.04
CA PRO A 64 -10.31 15.56 -8.96
C PRO A 64 -9.29 14.44 -9.19
N CYS A 65 -8.04 14.82 -9.45
CA CYS A 65 -6.88 13.93 -9.47
C CYS A 65 -6.51 13.50 -8.03
N LEU A 66 -5.73 12.42 -7.88
CA LEU A 66 -5.18 11.95 -6.60
C LEU A 66 -4.25 12.98 -5.91
N CYS A 67 -3.87 14.03 -6.64
CA CYS A 67 -3.12 15.21 -6.17
C CYS A 67 -3.93 16.49 -6.49
N SER A 68 -4.90 16.85 -5.64
CA SER A 68 -5.65 18.10 -5.81
C SER A 68 -4.85 19.31 -5.32
N HIS A 69 -4.00 19.85 -6.19
CA HIS A 69 -3.42 21.20 -6.06
C HIS A 69 -3.90 22.09 -7.21
N SER A 70 -4.57 23.20 -6.86
CA SER A 70 -5.15 24.17 -7.80
C SER A 70 -4.07 24.92 -8.58
N GLU A 71 -4.24 25.03 -9.90
CA GLU A 71 -3.32 25.73 -10.82
C GLU A 71 -3.13 27.23 -10.47
N LEU A 72 -1.88 27.62 -10.20
CA LEU A 72 -1.39 28.99 -10.01
C LEU A 72 -0.01 29.13 -10.69
N PRO A 73 0.45 30.36 -11.00
CA PRO A 73 1.51 30.63 -11.98
C PRO A 73 2.85 30.05 -11.54
N SER A 74 3.59 29.48 -12.50
CA SER A 74 4.98 28.99 -12.38
C SER A 74 5.33 28.53 -10.96
N GLN A 75 4.79 27.38 -10.55
CA GLN A 75 5.19 26.75 -9.29
C GLN A 75 6.72 26.66 -9.21
N PRO A 76 7.32 26.95 -8.05
CA PRO A 76 8.76 26.83 -7.87
C PRO A 76 9.19 25.41 -8.23
N GLU A 77 10.30 25.27 -8.99
CA GLU A 77 10.77 23.97 -9.51
C GLU A 77 10.90 22.87 -8.43
N GLY A 78 11.10 23.26 -7.17
CA GLY A 78 11.12 22.34 -6.02
C GLY A 78 9.79 21.62 -5.78
N GLU A 79 8.64 22.27 -5.96
CA GLU A 79 7.32 21.68 -5.73
C GLU A 79 7.01 20.60 -6.78
N LYS A 80 7.31 20.90 -8.05
CA LYS A 80 7.17 19.94 -9.15
C LYS A 80 7.99 18.67 -8.92
N ARG A 81 9.19 18.79 -8.34
CA ARG A 81 10.03 17.63 -8.05
C ARG A 81 9.46 16.76 -6.93
N SER A 82 8.89 17.38 -5.88
CA SER A 82 8.23 16.62 -4.81
C SER A 82 6.98 15.88 -5.30
N THR A 83 6.21 16.48 -6.20
CA THR A 83 5.05 15.83 -6.82
C THR A 83 5.49 14.64 -7.67
N LEU A 84 6.49 14.81 -8.54
CA LEU A 84 7.05 13.73 -9.34
C LEU A 84 7.52 12.56 -8.47
N SER A 85 8.31 12.84 -7.43
CA SER A 85 8.82 11.80 -6.52
C SER A 85 7.69 11.01 -5.85
N SER A 86 6.63 11.71 -5.41
CA SER A 86 5.44 11.09 -4.82
C SER A 86 4.69 10.22 -5.82
N LEU A 87 4.50 10.71 -7.06
CA LEU A 87 3.86 9.95 -8.15
C LEU A 87 4.69 8.72 -8.54
N VAL A 88 6.01 8.82 -8.60
CA VAL A 88 6.88 7.67 -8.91
C VAL A 88 6.82 6.61 -7.83
N ARG A 89 6.83 6.99 -6.54
CA ARG A 89 6.62 6.04 -5.44
C ARG A 89 5.27 5.32 -5.57
N TYR A 90 4.21 6.07 -5.86
CA TYR A 90 2.88 5.49 -6.09
C TYR A 90 2.84 4.58 -7.33
N LEU A 91 3.53 4.95 -8.41
CA LEU A 91 3.69 4.15 -9.63
C LEU A 91 4.33 2.79 -9.32
N ILE A 92 5.42 2.78 -8.55
CA ILE A 92 6.12 1.54 -8.15
C ILE A 92 5.26 0.68 -7.22
N LEU A 93 4.49 1.28 -6.32
CA LEU A 93 3.52 0.54 -5.50
C LEU A 93 2.44 -0.14 -6.34
N ALA A 94 1.86 0.61 -7.29
CA ALA A 94 0.87 0.07 -8.21
C ALA A 94 1.46 -1.03 -9.12
N TYR A 95 2.71 -0.87 -9.55
CA TYR A 95 3.46 -1.87 -10.31
C TYR A 95 3.64 -3.17 -9.53
N ASN A 96 4.14 -3.09 -8.29
CA ASN A 96 4.33 -4.25 -7.42
C ASN A 96 3.02 -4.99 -7.16
N ALA A 97 1.94 -4.25 -6.89
CA ALA A 97 0.61 -4.82 -6.72
C ALA A 97 0.06 -5.45 -8.02
N THR A 98 0.44 -4.94 -9.19
CA THR A 98 0.04 -5.48 -10.51
C THR A 98 0.69 -6.83 -10.81
N LYS A 99 1.88 -7.12 -10.26
CA LYS A 99 2.54 -8.43 -10.43
C LYS A 99 1.71 -9.59 -9.89
N GLY A 100 0.92 -9.37 -8.83
CA GLY A 100 -0.04 -10.35 -8.32
C GLY A 100 -1.32 -10.45 -9.17
N GLY A 101 -1.31 -9.96 -10.41
CA GLY A 101 -2.44 -10.04 -11.34
C GLY A 101 -3.59 -9.07 -11.02
N SER A 102 -3.47 -8.22 -10.01
CA SER A 102 -4.52 -7.30 -9.57
C SER A 102 -4.98 -6.36 -10.69
N LEU A 103 -6.27 -6.44 -11.03
CA LEU A 103 -6.88 -5.56 -12.03
C LEU A 103 -6.99 -4.13 -11.52
N PHE A 104 -7.33 -3.97 -10.25
CA PHE A 104 -7.38 -2.68 -9.56
C PHE A 104 -6.01 -2.00 -9.56
N ALA A 105 -4.96 -2.72 -9.19
CA ALA A 105 -3.59 -2.19 -9.24
C ALA A 105 -3.16 -1.81 -10.66
N SER A 106 -3.54 -2.60 -11.67
CA SER A 106 -3.26 -2.27 -13.07
C SER A 106 -3.93 -0.95 -13.49
N GLN A 107 -5.19 -0.74 -13.06
CA GLN A 107 -5.91 0.51 -13.31
C GLN A 107 -5.24 1.67 -12.59
N LYS A 108 -4.85 1.51 -11.33
CA LYS A 108 -4.15 2.56 -10.57
C LYS A 108 -2.76 2.88 -11.09
N PHE A 109 -2.06 1.90 -11.65
CA PHE A 109 -0.82 2.13 -12.38
C PHE A 109 -1.08 3.03 -13.59
N ILE A 110 -2.12 2.76 -14.38
CA ILE A 110 -2.50 3.56 -15.55
C ILE A 110 -2.95 4.97 -15.13
N ASP A 111 -3.80 5.10 -14.10
CA ASP A 111 -4.23 6.38 -13.55
C ASP A 111 -3.01 7.24 -13.15
N CYS A 112 -2.01 6.64 -12.49
CA CYS A 112 -0.77 7.34 -12.12
C CYS A 112 0.04 7.80 -13.35
N VAL A 113 0.21 6.95 -14.36
CA VAL A 113 0.91 7.34 -15.60
C VAL A 113 0.14 8.43 -16.34
N LEU A 114 -1.19 8.41 -16.27
CA LEU A 114 -2.03 9.43 -16.87
C LEU A 114 -1.88 10.77 -16.15
N ASP A 115 -1.83 10.77 -14.81
CA ASP A 115 -1.52 11.97 -14.02
C ASP A 115 -0.15 12.53 -14.42
N LEU A 116 0.89 11.69 -14.47
CA LEU A 116 2.23 12.06 -14.93
C LEU A 116 2.23 12.65 -16.35
N PHE A 117 1.49 12.03 -17.27
CA PHE A 117 1.36 12.47 -18.66
C PHE A 117 0.61 13.81 -18.75
N SER A 118 -0.42 14.00 -17.95
CA SER A 118 -1.25 15.22 -17.91
C SER A 118 -0.50 16.41 -17.29
N GLU A 119 0.44 16.15 -16.36
CA GLU A 119 1.32 17.14 -15.76
C GLU A 119 2.50 17.50 -16.68
N GLY A 120 2.67 16.76 -17.79
CA GLY A 120 3.69 17.04 -18.79
C GLY A 120 5.06 16.44 -18.48
N TYR A 121 5.16 15.48 -17.58
CA TYR A 121 6.41 14.75 -17.37
C TYR A 121 6.72 13.88 -18.59
N ASN A 122 7.99 13.88 -19.00
CA ASN A 122 8.46 13.02 -20.07
C ASN A 122 9.02 11.71 -19.51
N MET A 123 9.34 10.79 -20.42
CA MET A 123 9.84 9.47 -20.03
C MET A 123 11.26 9.52 -19.43
N ASP A 124 12.07 10.51 -19.75
CA ASP A 124 13.43 10.64 -19.22
C ASP A 124 13.43 11.18 -17.78
N ASP A 125 12.47 12.04 -17.44
CA ASP A 125 12.19 12.46 -16.06
C ASP A 125 11.81 11.25 -15.21
N LEU A 126 10.92 10.40 -15.74
CA LEU A 126 10.47 9.19 -15.06
C LEU A 126 11.62 8.18 -14.87
N LYS A 127 12.43 7.93 -15.92
CA LYS A 127 13.63 7.08 -15.82
C LYS A 127 14.56 7.57 -14.71
N ARG A 128 14.85 8.88 -14.69
CA ARG A 128 15.74 9.48 -13.68
C ARG A 128 15.20 9.27 -12.27
N GLU A 129 13.93 9.59 -12.04
CA GLU A 129 13.35 9.50 -10.70
C GLU A 129 13.19 8.05 -10.24
N VAL A 130 12.84 7.11 -11.14
CA VAL A 130 12.82 5.67 -10.84
C VAL A 130 14.22 5.17 -10.48
N SER A 131 15.27 5.61 -11.17
CA SER A 131 16.65 5.26 -10.81
C SER A 131 17.07 5.83 -9.46
N VAL A 132 16.66 7.07 -9.13
CA VAL A 132 16.88 7.65 -7.79
C VAL A 132 16.20 6.81 -6.71
N LEU A 133 14.92 6.48 -6.92
CA LEU A 133 14.17 5.64 -5.99
C LEU A 133 14.80 4.23 -5.87
N GLY A 134 15.29 3.66 -6.96
CA GLY A 134 16.00 2.38 -6.95
C GLY A 134 17.29 2.41 -6.13
N MET A 135 18.03 3.53 -6.17
CA MET A 135 19.21 3.74 -5.31
C MET A 135 18.82 3.92 -3.84
N GLU A 136 17.72 4.63 -3.55
CA GLU A 136 17.21 4.83 -2.18
C GLU A 136 16.72 3.53 -1.54
N LEU A 137 16.03 2.69 -2.31
CA LEU A 137 15.43 1.45 -1.82
C LEU A 137 16.40 0.26 -1.84
N GLY A 138 17.43 0.30 -2.68
CA GLY A 138 18.35 -0.80 -2.90
C GLY A 138 17.80 -1.95 -3.75
N PRO A 139 18.67 -2.87 -4.21
CA PRO A 139 18.34 -3.88 -5.20
C PRO A 139 17.35 -4.95 -4.70
N LYS A 140 17.26 -5.18 -3.39
CA LYS A 140 16.30 -6.11 -2.79
C LYS A 140 14.85 -5.62 -2.93
N ASN A 141 14.65 -4.31 -2.93
CA ASN A 141 13.32 -3.69 -2.94
C ASN A 141 12.85 -3.31 -4.34
N LEU A 142 13.78 -2.93 -5.22
CA LEU A 142 13.48 -2.55 -6.60
C LEU A 142 14.65 -2.92 -7.52
N SER A 143 14.62 -4.13 -8.06
CA SER A 143 15.71 -4.61 -8.93
C SER A 143 15.81 -3.76 -10.22
N PRO A 144 16.99 -3.67 -10.85
CA PRO A 144 17.12 -2.95 -12.13
C PRO A 144 16.17 -3.49 -13.22
N MET A 145 15.93 -4.80 -13.22
CA MET A 145 14.97 -5.43 -14.13
C MET A 145 13.54 -4.95 -13.86
N ASP A 146 13.15 -4.81 -12.59
CA ASP A 146 11.83 -4.29 -12.22
C ASP A 146 11.65 -2.84 -12.63
N GLN A 147 12.70 -2.03 -12.51
CA GLN A 147 12.70 -0.64 -12.99
C GLN A 147 12.45 -0.61 -14.50
N ASP A 148 13.19 -1.41 -15.28
CA ASP A 148 13.04 -1.48 -16.74
C ASP A 148 11.64 -1.94 -17.17
N VAL A 149 11.07 -2.93 -16.47
CA VAL A 149 9.72 -3.43 -16.77
C VAL A 149 8.66 -2.38 -16.43
N ALA A 150 8.76 -1.73 -15.26
CA ALA A 150 7.82 -0.67 -14.86
C ALA A 150 7.88 0.53 -15.83
N LEU A 151 9.09 0.95 -16.23
CA LEU A 151 9.31 2.01 -17.21
C LEU A 151 8.79 1.63 -18.60
N SER A 152 8.96 0.37 -19.02
CA SER A 152 8.41 -0.16 -20.27
C SER A 152 6.87 -0.12 -20.27
N TRP A 153 6.23 -0.47 -19.15
CA TRP A 153 4.77 -0.36 -19.02
C TRP A 153 4.29 1.08 -19.04
N ALA A 154 4.97 1.99 -18.34
CA ALA A 154 4.65 3.42 -18.39
C ALA A 154 4.78 3.96 -19.83
N ALA A 155 5.83 3.57 -20.55
CA ALA A 155 6.00 3.91 -21.97
C ALA A 155 4.87 3.37 -22.84
N ILE A 156 4.40 2.13 -22.63
CA ILE A 156 3.25 1.56 -23.34
C ILE A 156 1.98 2.39 -23.07
N VAL A 157 1.74 2.78 -21.82
CA VAL A 157 0.59 3.61 -21.45
C VAL A 157 0.66 4.97 -22.16
N MET A 158 1.79 5.69 -22.04
CA MET A 158 1.97 7.00 -22.68
C MET A 158 1.82 6.93 -24.21
N ASN A 159 2.42 5.93 -24.86
CA ASN A 159 2.25 5.71 -26.31
C ASN A 159 0.79 5.43 -26.66
N THR A 160 0.09 4.64 -25.84
CA THR A 160 -1.34 4.36 -26.07
C THR A 160 -2.18 5.63 -25.95
N LEU A 161 -1.89 6.51 -24.98
CA LEU A 161 -2.56 7.81 -24.82
C LEU A 161 -2.33 8.71 -26.04
N GLN A 162 -1.09 8.80 -26.53
CA GLN A 162 -0.76 9.56 -27.74
C GLN A 162 -1.48 9.04 -28.99
N GLU A 163 -1.52 7.72 -29.18
CA GLU A 163 -2.18 7.10 -30.35
C GLU A 163 -3.72 7.24 -30.30
N VAL A 164 -4.33 7.41 -29.12
CA VAL A 164 -5.77 7.76 -29.02
C VAL A 164 -6.05 9.26 -29.18
N GLY A 165 -5.01 10.06 -29.41
CA GLY A 165 -5.11 11.50 -29.62
C GLY A 165 -5.11 12.34 -28.34
N LEU A 166 -4.78 11.76 -27.19
CA LEU A 166 -4.51 12.55 -25.99
C LEU A 166 -3.08 13.09 -26.09
N GLN A 167 -2.96 14.41 -26.18
CA GLN A 167 -1.67 15.08 -26.24
C GLN A 167 -1.31 15.60 -24.84
N PRO A 168 -0.04 15.44 -24.42
CA PRO A 168 0.43 16.05 -23.19
C PRO A 168 0.52 17.57 -23.36
N PRO A 169 0.51 18.36 -22.27
CA PRO A 169 0.74 19.80 -22.35
C PRO A 169 2.10 20.09 -23.03
N ALA A 170 2.18 21.19 -23.78
CA ALA A 170 3.28 21.52 -24.68
C ALA A 170 4.68 21.25 -24.06
N GLY A 171 5.33 20.18 -24.54
CA GLY A 171 6.66 19.73 -24.08
C GLY A 171 6.69 18.44 -23.27
N GLY A 172 5.53 17.94 -22.81
CA GLY A 172 5.42 16.62 -22.18
C GLY A 172 5.38 15.48 -23.18
N GLY A 173 5.52 14.24 -22.70
CA GLY A 173 5.39 13.03 -23.50
C GLY A 173 6.71 12.37 -23.90
N VAL A 174 6.60 11.31 -24.70
CA VAL A 174 7.76 10.60 -25.24
C VAL A 174 8.37 11.48 -26.33
N SER A 175 9.51 12.11 -26.04
CA SER A 175 10.32 12.76 -27.06
C SER A 175 10.58 11.74 -28.18
N GLU A 176 10.47 12.13 -29.46
CA GLU A 176 10.88 11.31 -30.62
C GLU A 176 12.41 11.07 -30.65
N SER A 177 13.06 11.04 -29.49
CA SER A 177 14.43 10.60 -29.34
C SER A 177 14.54 9.19 -29.95
N GLN A 178 15.67 8.97 -30.62
CA GLN A 178 15.92 7.88 -31.56
C GLN A 178 16.01 6.47 -30.92
N ASP A 179 15.39 6.28 -29.76
CA ASP A 179 15.41 5.01 -29.04
C ASP A 179 14.61 3.96 -29.82
N LYS A 180 15.35 3.07 -30.49
CA LYS A 180 14.80 1.93 -31.25
C LYS A 180 13.77 1.13 -30.45
N THR A 181 13.97 1.01 -29.14
CA THR A 181 13.05 0.32 -28.22
C THR A 181 11.69 1.00 -28.14
N PHE A 182 11.63 2.34 -28.05
CA PHE A 182 10.37 3.08 -28.02
C PHE A 182 9.61 2.95 -29.33
N ASN A 183 10.31 3.01 -30.46
CA ASN A 183 9.70 2.78 -31.77
C ASN A 183 9.10 1.36 -31.88
N GLY A 184 9.79 0.35 -31.35
CA GLY A 184 9.26 -1.02 -31.27
C GLY A 184 8.00 -1.13 -30.40
N LEU A 185 8.00 -0.50 -29.21
CA LEU A 185 6.83 -0.46 -28.33
C LEU A 185 5.65 0.28 -28.98
N ARG A 186 5.91 1.39 -29.68
CA ARG A 186 4.87 2.13 -30.41
C ARG A 186 4.25 1.29 -31.51
N GLN A 187 5.04 0.58 -32.30
CA GLN A 187 4.53 -0.35 -33.33
C GLN A 187 3.68 -1.48 -32.70
N PHE A 188 4.11 -2.01 -31.55
CA PHE A 188 3.34 -2.99 -30.79
C PHE A 188 1.98 -2.42 -30.32
N VAL A 189 1.97 -1.19 -29.80
CA VAL A 189 0.74 -0.48 -29.38
C VAL A 189 -0.20 -0.32 -30.58
N GLN A 190 0.29 0.18 -31.71
CA GLN A 190 -0.50 0.36 -32.94
C GLN A 190 -1.10 -0.98 -33.43
N GLN A 191 -0.32 -2.06 -33.43
CA GLN A 191 -0.81 -3.38 -33.80
C GLN A 191 -1.90 -3.87 -32.84
N THR A 192 -1.71 -3.64 -31.54
CA THR A 192 -2.69 -4.04 -30.51
C THR A 192 -3.99 -3.24 -30.62
N LEU A 193 -3.90 -1.93 -30.90
CA LEU A 193 -5.04 -1.06 -31.14
C LEU A 193 -5.84 -1.50 -32.37
N ARG A 194 -5.15 -1.86 -33.46
CA ARG A 194 -5.79 -2.42 -34.66
C ARG A 194 -6.57 -3.70 -34.35
N ARG A 195 -5.97 -4.63 -33.59
CA ARG A 195 -6.65 -5.86 -33.13
C ARG A 195 -7.82 -5.57 -32.20
N ALA A 196 -7.71 -4.54 -31.35
CA ALA A 196 -8.81 -4.12 -30.49
C ALA A 196 -9.99 -3.57 -31.30
N ALA A 197 -9.71 -2.81 -32.37
CA ALA A 197 -10.71 -2.32 -33.32
C ALA A 197 -11.41 -3.47 -34.07
N GLU A 198 -10.71 -4.58 -34.30
CA GLU A 198 -11.26 -5.84 -34.86
C GLU A 198 -12.11 -6.64 -33.85
N GLY A 199 -12.38 -6.13 -32.65
CA GLY A 199 -13.24 -6.75 -31.65
C GLY A 199 -12.53 -7.66 -30.64
N ARG A 200 -11.20 -7.55 -30.51
CA ARG A 200 -10.44 -8.18 -29.43
C ARG A 200 -10.60 -7.39 -28.13
N THR A 201 -11.46 -7.87 -27.24
CA THR A 201 -11.74 -7.22 -25.95
C THR A 201 -10.80 -7.70 -24.85
N LEU A 202 -10.66 -6.90 -23.79
CA LEU A 202 -9.90 -7.25 -22.58
C LEU A 202 -10.39 -8.60 -21.99
N GLN A 203 -11.71 -8.81 -21.95
CA GLN A 203 -12.29 -10.05 -21.44
C GLN A 203 -11.86 -11.28 -22.24
N LYS A 204 -11.79 -11.18 -23.57
CA LYS A 204 -11.29 -12.27 -24.42
C LYS A 204 -9.81 -12.56 -24.16
N VAL A 205 -9.00 -11.51 -23.94
CA VAL A 205 -7.58 -11.67 -23.60
C VAL A 205 -7.43 -12.34 -22.24
N LEU A 206 -8.12 -11.87 -21.20
CA LEU A 206 -8.09 -12.49 -19.87
C LEU A 206 -8.59 -13.94 -19.89
N LEU A 207 -9.63 -14.23 -20.66
CA LEU A 207 -10.12 -15.60 -20.83
C LEU A 207 -9.07 -16.48 -21.52
N SER A 208 -8.43 -15.99 -22.59
CA SER A 208 -7.36 -16.72 -23.28
C SER A 208 -6.13 -16.96 -22.40
N GLN A 209 -5.80 -16.03 -21.49
CA GLN A 209 -4.73 -16.19 -20.52
C GLN A 209 -5.07 -17.28 -19.50
N LYS A 210 -6.33 -17.32 -19.02
CA LYS A 210 -6.80 -18.35 -18.09
C LYS A 210 -6.92 -19.74 -18.72
N MET A 211 -7.18 -19.81 -20.03
CA MET A 211 -7.30 -21.08 -20.77
C MET A 211 -5.96 -21.60 -21.31
N ALA A 212 -4.94 -20.76 -21.40
CA ALA A 212 -3.61 -21.20 -21.78
C ALA A 212 -3.04 -22.04 -20.63
N ASP A 213 -2.69 -23.29 -20.90
CA ASP A 213 -2.13 -24.19 -19.90
C ASP A 213 -0.85 -23.59 -19.32
N ALA A 214 -0.80 -23.46 -17.99
CA ALA A 214 0.33 -22.86 -17.27
C ALA A 214 1.68 -23.51 -17.60
N LYS A 215 1.68 -24.75 -18.10
CA LYS A 215 2.88 -25.50 -18.47
C LYS A 215 3.53 -25.07 -19.79
N GLU A 216 2.84 -24.32 -20.66
CA GLU A 216 3.35 -23.99 -22.00
C GLU A 216 3.67 -22.50 -22.21
N LEU A 217 3.38 -21.65 -21.23
CA LEU A 217 3.61 -20.21 -21.35
C LEU A 217 5.09 -19.90 -21.11
N THR A 218 5.79 -19.55 -22.19
CA THR A 218 7.14 -19.00 -22.09
C THR A 218 7.09 -17.61 -21.42
N PRO A 219 8.14 -17.18 -20.70
CA PRO A 219 8.17 -15.85 -20.08
C PRO A 219 7.90 -14.69 -21.05
N SER A 220 8.33 -14.82 -22.31
CA SER A 220 8.06 -13.83 -23.36
C SER A 220 6.57 -13.75 -23.73
N THR A 221 5.86 -14.89 -23.74
CA THR A 221 4.41 -14.90 -23.98
C THR A 221 3.64 -14.26 -22.84
N LEU A 222 4.03 -14.49 -21.59
CA LEU A 222 3.44 -13.84 -20.41
C LEU A 222 3.64 -12.32 -20.46
N LEU A 223 4.85 -11.87 -20.79
CA LEU A 223 5.14 -10.44 -20.94
C LEU A 223 4.30 -9.82 -22.07
N MET A 224 4.19 -10.49 -23.22
CA MET A 224 3.39 -9.99 -24.35
C MET A 224 1.89 -9.93 -24.01
N GLN A 225 1.40 -10.93 -23.27
CA GLN A 225 0.05 -10.99 -22.75
C GLN A 225 -0.23 -9.85 -21.76
N GLN A 226 0.71 -9.56 -20.88
CA GLN A 226 0.62 -8.46 -19.92
C GLN A 226 0.67 -7.09 -20.60
N ASN A 227 1.58 -6.89 -21.55
CA ASN A 227 1.66 -5.67 -22.35
C ASN A 227 0.35 -5.44 -23.14
N THR A 228 -0.21 -6.50 -23.73
CA THR A 228 -1.53 -6.44 -24.41
C THR A 228 -2.63 -6.02 -23.43
N ARG A 229 -2.64 -6.59 -22.23
CA ARG A 229 -3.61 -6.25 -21.17
C ARG A 229 -3.51 -4.77 -20.79
N ILE A 230 -2.29 -4.24 -20.63
CA ILE A 230 -2.06 -2.84 -20.27
C ILE A 230 -2.61 -1.91 -21.36
N VAL A 231 -2.30 -2.14 -22.64
CA VAL A 231 -2.85 -1.34 -23.76
C VAL A 231 -4.38 -1.31 -23.73
N LEU A 232 -5.02 -2.47 -23.57
CA LEU A 232 -6.48 -2.57 -23.56
C LEU A 232 -7.11 -1.89 -22.33
N LEU A 233 -6.46 -1.95 -21.18
CA LEU A 233 -6.89 -1.23 -19.98
C LEU A 233 -6.74 0.28 -20.14
N THR A 234 -5.62 0.74 -20.70
CA THR A 234 -5.39 2.17 -20.97
C THR A 234 -6.47 2.72 -21.88
N LEU A 235 -6.90 1.98 -22.91
CA LEU A 235 -8.02 2.38 -23.76
C LEU A 235 -9.33 2.54 -22.98
N GLN A 236 -9.60 1.66 -22.00
CA GLN A 236 -10.80 1.76 -21.19
C GLN A 236 -10.75 2.99 -20.28
N VAL A 237 -9.61 3.24 -19.63
CA VAL A 237 -9.40 4.42 -18.76
C VAL A 237 -9.51 5.71 -19.57
N ALA A 238 -8.78 5.82 -20.69
CA ALA A 238 -8.80 6.99 -21.56
C ALA A 238 -10.21 7.30 -22.11
N ARG A 239 -11.02 6.28 -22.42
CA ARG A 239 -12.41 6.46 -22.83
C ARG A 239 -13.29 6.99 -21.70
N LYS A 240 -13.12 6.49 -20.48
CA LYS A 240 -13.85 6.99 -19.30
C LYS A 240 -13.55 8.46 -19.06
N GLU A 241 -12.27 8.82 -19.11
CA GLU A 241 -11.84 10.20 -18.89
C GLU A 241 -12.31 11.15 -19.98
N ARG A 242 -12.19 10.77 -21.26
CA ARG A 242 -12.73 11.57 -22.37
C ARG A 242 -14.24 11.77 -22.24
N THR A 243 -14.96 10.75 -21.78
CA THR A 243 -16.40 10.87 -21.52
C THR A 243 -16.67 11.85 -20.38
N ALA A 244 -15.91 11.79 -19.29
CA ALA A 244 -16.03 12.73 -18.18
C ALA A 244 -15.71 14.17 -18.58
N GLN A 245 -14.67 14.38 -19.41
CA GLN A 245 -14.32 15.68 -19.98
C GLN A 245 -15.46 16.25 -20.83
N LEU A 246 -16.02 15.44 -21.74
CA LEU A 246 -17.17 15.87 -22.56
C LEU A 246 -18.38 16.22 -21.68
N VAL A 247 -18.71 15.42 -20.67
CA VAL A 247 -19.82 15.71 -19.73
C VAL A 247 -19.57 17.03 -18.99
N ALA A 248 -18.35 17.30 -18.56
CA ALA A 248 -17.98 18.55 -17.91
C ALA A 248 -18.08 19.76 -18.86
N GLU A 249 -17.67 19.61 -20.13
CA GLU A 249 -17.81 20.64 -21.16
C GLU A 249 -19.29 20.98 -21.43
N PHE A 250 -20.16 19.97 -21.48
CA PHE A 250 -21.60 20.19 -21.64
C PHE A 250 -22.25 20.83 -20.40
N ALA A 251 -21.82 20.44 -19.19
CA ALA A 251 -22.35 20.99 -17.94
C ALA A 251 -21.86 22.44 -17.67
N GLY A 252 -20.63 22.77 -18.07
CA GLY A 252 -20.00 24.08 -17.86
C GLY A 252 -20.49 25.20 -18.79
N GLY A 253 -21.34 24.90 -19.78
CA GLY A 253 -21.88 25.89 -20.73
C GLY A 253 -23.04 26.75 -20.22
N GLY A 254 -23.56 26.49 -19.01
CA GLY A 254 -24.73 27.17 -18.45
C GLY A 254 -24.43 27.97 -17.18
N GLY A 255 -23.53 28.96 -17.25
CA GLY A 255 -23.24 29.83 -16.11
C GLY A 255 -24.36 30.85 -15.86
N LEU A 256 -25.31 30.52 -14.98
CA LEU A 256 -26.02 31.53 -14.19
C LEU A 256 -25.09 31.90 -13.03
N GLU A 257 -24.76 33.18 -12.90
CA GLU A 257 -24.00 33.75 -11.79
C GLU A 257 -24.74 33.48 -10.47
N GLU A 258 -24.38 32.41 -9.76
CA GLU A 258 -24.81 32.20 -8.37
C GLU A 258 -23.85 32.96 -7.43
N ASP A 259 -24.44 33.88 -6.66
CA ASP A 259 -23.79 34.75 -5.70
C ASP A 259 -22.94 33.96 -4.68
N SER A 260 -21.64 34.29 -4.65
CA SER A 260 -20.63 33.66 -3.81
C SER A 260 -20.86 33.98 -2.33
N VAL A 261 -21.38 33.02 -1.56
CA VAL A 261 -21.34 33.05 -0.09
C VAL A 261 -19.90 32.78 0.36
N THR A 262 -19.26 33.78 0.98
CA THR A 262 -17.91 33.66 1.55
C THR A 262 -17.92 32.75 2.78
N PRO A 263 -17.18 31.62 2.80
CA PRO A 263 -17.11 30.75 3.97
C PRO A 263 -16.22 31.37 5.07
N THR A 264 -16.74 31.37 6.30
CA THR A 264 -16.08 31.86 7.51
C THR A 264 -14.86 30.98 7.85
N PRO A 265 -13.66 31.54 8.04
CA PRO A 265 -12.47 30.77 8.39
C PRO A 265 -12.32 30.74 9.91
N GLU A 266 -12.56 29.60 10.57
CA GLU A 266 -11.98 29.23 11.88
C GLU A 266 -12.65 27.95 12.41
N GLY A 267 -12.20 26.81 11.89
CA GLY A 267 -12.55 25.49 12.41
C GLY A 267 -11.70 24.48 11.67
N SER A 268 -10.96 23.65 12.42
CA SER A 268 -10.15 22.52 11.93
C SER A 268 -10.78 21.93 10.67
N ALA A 269 -10.23 22.26 9.49
CA ALA A 269 -10.80 21.82 8.22
C ALA A 269 -10.86 20.29 8.26
N ALA A 270 -12.06 19.74 8.35
CA ALA A 270 -12.25 18.31 8.25
C ALA A 270 -11.65 17.89 6.92
N ALA A 271 -10.78 16.88 6.93
CA ALA A 271 -10.21 16.33 5.71
C ALA A 271 -11.35 16.02 4.73
N SER A 272 -11.15 16.33 3.45
CA SER A 272 -12.19 16.02 2.48
C SER A 272 -12.36 14.50 2.41
N PRO A 273 -13.59 13.97 2.17
CA PRO A 273 -13.78 12.54 1.97
C PRO A 273 -12.86 11.95 0.89
N GLN A 274 -12.49 12.77 -0.10
CA GLN A 274 -11.55 12.40 -1.15
C GLN A 274 -10.13 12.17 -0.63
N ASP A 275 -9.66 12.97 0.34
CA ASP A 275 -8.32 12.80 0.94
C ASP A 275 -8.22 11.46 1.67
N VAL A 276 -9.25 11.11 2.44
CA VAL A 276 -9.34 9.81 3.15
C VAL A 276 -9.32 8.66 2.15
N ARG A 277 -10.13 8.76 1.09
CA ARG A 277 -10.18 7.78 0.01
C ARG A 277 -8.84 7.61 -0.69
N ASN A 278 -8.16 8.71 -1.03
CA ASN A 278 -6.87 8.67 -1.71
C ASN A 278 -5.83 7.93 -0.87
N VAL A 279 -5.80 8.15 0.44
CA VAL A 279 -4.91 7.44 1.37
C VAL A 279 -5.31 5.98 1.50
N ALA A 280 -6.60 5.68 1.63
CA ALA A 280 -7.09 4.31 1.70
C ALA A 280 -6.71 3.48 0.46
N VAL A 281 -6.78 4.08 -0.74
CA VAL A 281 -6.34 3.44 -1.99
C VAL A 281 -4.84 3.15 -1.97
N ARG A 282 -4.00 4.07 -1.49
CA ARG A 282 -2.54 3.84 -1.35
C ARG A 282 -2.24 2.72 -0.37
N ILE A 283 -2.93 2.71 0.77
CA ILE A 283 -2.87 1.62 1.75
C ILE A 283 -3.24 0.29 1.11
N LEU A 284 -4.33 0.24 0.34
CA LEU A 284 -4.78 -0.98 -0.34
C LEU A 284 -3.74 -1.50 -1.35
N LEU A 285 -3.14 -0.63 -2.17
CA LEU A 285 -2.09 -1.04 -3.11
C LEU A 285 -0.84 -1.56 -2.38
N ALA A 286 -0.40 -0.84 -1.35
CA ALA A 286 0.74 -1.27 -0.53
C ALA A 286 0.44 -2.60 0.16
N PHE A 287 -0.80 -2.82 0.62
CA PHE A 287 -1.24 -4.09 1.17
C PHE A 287 -1.21 -5.24 0.15
N ILE A 288 -1.68 -5.03 -1.08
CA ILE A 288 -1.60 -6.04 -2.15
C ILE A 288 -0.13 -6.41 -2.41
N GLY A 289 0.75 -5.41 -2.56
CA GLY A 289 2.18 -5.64 -2.75
C GLY A 289 2.83 -6.39 -1.56
N LEU A 290 2.46 -6.04 -0.33
CA LEU A 290 2.89 -6.73 0.88
C LEU A 290 2.45 -8.21 0.88
N MET A 291 1.23 -8.48 0.44
CA MET A 291 0.68 -9.83 0.36
C MET A 291 1.29 -10.68 -0.76
N ILE A 292 1.99 -10.06 -1.71
CA ILE A 292 2.81 -10.77 -2.70
C ILE A 292 4.23 -10.98 -2.15
N GLY A 293 4.67 -10.18 -1.17
CA GLY A 293 5.98 -10.29 -0.53
C GLY A 293 6.96 -9.16 -0.86
N PHE A 294 6.51 -8.07 -1.50
CA PHE A 294 7.39 -6.95 -1.83
C PHE A 294 7.72 -6.12 -0.58
N PRO A 295 8.98 -6.04 -0.13
CA PRO A 295 9.32 -5.36 1.13
C PRO A 295 9.11 -3.84 1.06
N PHE A 296 9.34 -3.20 -0.09
CA PHE A 296 8.96 -1.79 -0.30
C PHE A 296 7.47 -1.52 0.00
N SER A 297 6.60 -2.50 -0.31
CA SER A 297 5.16 -2.35 -0.07
C SER A 297 4.81 -2.47 1.41
N LEU A 298 5.57 -3.24 2.20
CA LEU A 298 5.44 -3.24 3.68
C LEU A 298 5.73 -1.85 4.26
N LEU A 299 6.83 -1.23 3.82
CA LEU A 299 7.25 0.09 4.30
C LEU A 299 6.22 1.16 3.94
N ALA A 300 5.76 1.17 2.69
CA ALA A 300 4.71 2.09 2.25
C ALA A 300 3.38 1.87 2.98
N PHE A 301 3.00 0.61 3.25
CA PHE A 301 1.80 0.30 4.01
C PHE A 301 1.85 0.91 5.42
N VAL A 302 2.96 0.70 6.13
CA VAL A 302 3.18 1.24 7.48
C VAL A 302 3.23 2.77 7.45
N GLU A 303 3.87 3.37 6.44
CA GLU A 303 3.97 4.81 6.29
C GLU A 303 2.62 5.48 6.06
N GLU A 304 1.82 4.99 5.12
CA GLU A 304 0.48 5.53 4.82
C GLU A 304 -0.50 5.29 5.98
N ALA A 305 -0.43 4.11 6.61
CA ALA A 305 -1.23 3.82 7.80
C ALA A 305 -0.84 4.74 8.97
N HIS A 306 0.45 5.04 9.15
CA HIS A 306 0.92 5.96 10.19
C HIS A 306 0.48 7.39 9.89
N PHE A 307 0.55 7.81 8.62
CA PHE A 307 0.01 9.09 8.19
C PHE A 307 -1.48 9.20 8.54
N ALA A 308 -2.30 8.22 8.16
CA ALA A 308 -3.72 8.19 8.49
C ALA A 308 -3.99 8.22 10.01
N TYR A 309 -3.22 7.45 10.79
CA TYR A 309 -3.29 7.44 12.24
C TYR A 309 -3.04 8.83 12.83
N ARG A 310 -2.03 9.54 12.31
CA ARG A 310 -1.66 10.89 12.75
C ARG A 310 -2.69 11.95 12.35
N GLN A 311 -3.44 11.72 11.27
CA GLN A 311 -4.59 12.56 10.90
C GLN A 311 -5.84 12.27 11.76
N GLY A 312 -5.83 11.20 12.56
CA GLY A 312 -6.98 10.80 13.38
C GLY A 312 -8.10 10.14 12.59
N TRP A 313 -7.78 9.54 11.43
CA TRP A 313 -8.71 8.70 10.69
C TRP A 313 -8.76 7.32 11.34
N SER A 314 -9.96 6.78 11.55
CA SER A 314 -10.11 5.43 12.09
C SER A 314 -9.86 4.37 11.02
N VAL A 315 -9.58 3.14 11.46
CA VAL A 315 -9.52 1.99 10.55
C VAL A 315 -10.84 1.82 9.81
N GLN A 316 -11.98 2.00 10.48
CA GLN A 316 -13.30 1.94 9.84
C GLN A 316 -13.45 2.99 8.72
N GLU A 317 -13.10 4.25 8.96
CA GLU A 317 -13.21 5.32 7.95
C GLU A 317 -12.36 5.03 6.70
N LEU A 318 -11.17 4.46 6.88
CA LEU A 318 -10.31 4.07 5.76
C LEU A 318 -10.91 2.92 4.95
N VAL A 319 -11.49 1.93 5.62
CA VAL A 319 -12.11 0.78 4.95
C VAL A 319 -13.41 1.20 4.25
N ASP A 320 -14.25 2.01 4.88
CA ASP A 320 -15.50 2.53 4.31
C ASP A 320 -15.27 3.48 3.13
N ALA A 321 -14.09 4.12 3.07
CA ALA A 321 -13.71 4.96 1.94
C ALA A 321 -13.34 4.16 0.67
N LEU A 322 -13.08 2.86 0.80
CA LEU A 322 -12.80 1.96 -0.32
C LEU A 322 -14.09 1.40 -0.90
N HIS A 323 -14.11 1.22 -2.21
CA HIS A 323 -15.25 0.57 -2.85
C HIS A 323 -15.13 -0.95 -2.76
N GLU A 324 -16.27 -1.59 -2.65
CA GLU A 324 -16.41 -3.04 -2.59
C GLU A 324 -15.70 -3.79 -3.73
N ASP A 325 -15.79 -3.27 -4.95
CA ASP A 325 -15.19 -3.87 -6.15
C ASP A 325 -13.66 -3.80 -6.18
N GLU A 326 -13.06 -2.87 -5.43
CA GLU A 326 -11.61 -2.71 -5.30
C GLU A 326 -11.00 -3.91 -4.56
N PHE A 327 -11.71 -4.49 -3.58
CA PHE A 327 -11.25 -5.66 -2.82
C PHE A 327 -11.22 -6.94 -3.65
N VAL A 328 -12.11 -7.08 -4.64
CA VAL A 328 -12.17 -8.32 -5.42
C VAL A 328 -11.13 -8.38 -6.52
N GLN A 329 -10.74 -7.20 -7.00
CA GLN A 329 -9.74 -7.06 -8.05
C GLN A 329 -8.29 -7.12 -7.52
N THR A 330 -8.08 -7.44 -6.24
CA THR A 330 -6.74 -7.48 -5.58
C THR A 330 -5.85 -8.65 -5.99
N GLY A 331 -6.38 -9.65 -6.70
CA GLY A 331 -5.60 -10.61 -7.50
C GLY A 331 -4.77 -11.68 -6.76
N GLY A 332 -4.45 -11.57 -5.46
CA GLY A 332 -3.40 -12.43 -4.88
C GLY A 332 -3.56 -12.94 -3.46
N ILE A 333 -4.59 -12.55 -2.70
CA ILE A 333 -4.64 -12.89 -1.26
C ILE A 333 -5.40 -14.18 -0.99
N VAL A 334 -6.60 -14.26 -1.56
CA VAL A 334 -7.36 -15.49 -1.67
C VAL A 334 -7.59 -15.68 -3.16
N PRO A 335 -6.90 -16.64 -3.81
CA PRO A 335 -7.18 -16.91 -5.21
C PRO A 335 -8.65 -17.30 -5.31
N VAL A 336 -9.45 -16.45 -5.94
CA VAL A 336 -10.83 -16.76 -6.29
C VAL A 336 -10.74 -17.79 -7.40
N ALA A 337 -10.64 -19.06 -7.01
CA ALA A 337 -10.72 -20.17 -7.94
C ALA A 337 -11.98 -19.99 -8.80
N ALA A 338 -11.92 -20.39 -10.06
CA ALA A 338 -13.07 -20.29 -10.96
C ALA A 338 -14.28 -21.03 -10.31
N GLY A 339 -15.28 -20.26 -9.87
CA GLY A 339 -16.47 -20.76 -9.16
C GLY A 339 -16.53 -20.49 -7.65
N ALA A 340 -15.53 -19.82 -7.06
CA ALA A 340 -15.62 -19.34 -5.69
C ALA A 340 -16.56 -18.12 -5.58
N ASP A 341 -17.20 -17.99 -4.41
CA ASP A 341 -18.10 -16.90 -4.08
C ASP A 341 -17.34 -15.56 -4.07
N PHE A 342 -17.68 -14.70 -5.02
CA PHE A 342 -17.08 -13.39 -5.23
C PHE A 342 -17.26 -12.48 -4.00
N GLU A 343 -18.45 -12.54 -3.38
CA GLU A 343 -18.80 -11.75 -2.21
C GLU A 343 -17.97 -12.20 -1.00
N LEU A 344 -17.74 -13.50 -0.86
CA LEU A 344 -16.88 -14.03 0.19
C LEU A 344 -15.42 -13.59 0.02
N ALA A 345 -14.88 -13.62 -1.20
CA ALA A 345 -13.51 -13.17 -1.45
C ALA A 345 -13.33 -11.69 -1.13
N GLN A 346 -14.30 -10.86 -1.52
CA GLN A 346 -14.38 -9.45 -1.17
C GLN A 346 -14.29 -9.23 0.33
N LYS A 347 -15.16 -9.92 1.07
CA LYS A 347 -15.27 -9.89 2.53
C LYS A 347 -13.98 -10.30 3.22
N ILE A 348 -13.34 -11.38 2.77
CA ILE A 348 -12.07 -11.85 3.33
C ILE A 348 -10.96 -10.81 3.09
N ASN A 349 -10.88 -10.25 1.89
CA ASN A 349 -9.85 -9.24 1.57
C ASN A 349 -10.04 -7.97 2.41
N GLY A 350 -11.27 -7.49 2.55
CA GLY A 350 -11.57 -6.37 3.44
C GLY A 350 -11.20 -6.64 4.90
N LEU A 351 -11.52 -7.84 5.41
CA LEU A 351 -11.15 -8.25 6.77
C LEU A 351 -9.62 -8.32 6.97
N LEU A 352 -8.88 -8.77 5.96
CA LEU A 352 -7.42 -8.83 6.05
C LEU A 352 -6.80 -7.43 6.04
N VAL A 353 -7.28 -6.52 5.19
CA VAL A 353 -6.85 -5.12 5.17
C VAL A 353 -7.13 -4.46 6.52
N SER A 354 -8.35 -4.60 7.05
CA SER A 354 -8.73 -4.00 8.32
C SER A 354 -7.91 -4.55 9.47
N ARG A 355 -7.68 -5.87 9.51
CA ARG A 355 -6.82 -6.51 10.52
C ARG A 355 -5.39 -5.98 10.45
N PHE A 356 -4.80 -5.87 9.27
CA PHE A 356 -3.42 -5.39 9.10
C PHE A 356 -3.27 -3.93 9.54
N LEU A 357 -4.26 -3.09 9.22
CA LEU A 357 -4.32 -1.71 9.72
C LEU A 357 -4.45 -1.66 11.24
N SER A 358 -5.31 -2.51 11.80
CA SER A 358 -5.54 -2.61 13.25
C SER A 358 -4.26 -2.95 14.00
N LEU A 359 -3.45 -3.88 13.46
CA LEU A 359 -2.15 -4.23 14.05
C LEU A 359 -1.21 -3.02 14.12
N GLY A 360 -1.10 -2.23 13.05
CA GLY A 360 -0.29 -1.00 13.06
C GLY A 360 -0.80 0.02 14.09
N TYR A 361 -2.11 0.27 14.09
CA TYR A 361 -2.76 1.22 14.99
C TYR A 361 -2.58 0.84 16.46
N MET A 362 -2.76 -0.43 16.80
CA MET A 362 -2.54 -0.96 18.14
C MET A 362 -1.07 -0.91 18.53
N THR A 363 -0.15 -1.22 17.62
CA THR A 363 1.29 -1.10 17.86
C THR A 363 1.66 0.33 18.28
N TRP A 364 1.23 1.34 17.52
CA TRP A 364 1.52 2.74 17.85
C TRP A 364 0.89 3.18 19.17
N ALA A 365 -0.35 2.77 19.45
CA ALA A 365 -1.01 3.11 20.70
C ALA A 365 -0.35 2.44 21.91
N LEU A 366 0.08 1.19 21.80
CA LEU A 366 0.81 0.47 22.86
C LEU A 366 2.22 1.04 23.08
N SER A 367 2.85 1.56 22.02
CA SER A 367 4.11 2.31 22.09
C SER A 367 3.94 3.76 22.61
N GLY A 368 2.74 4.16 23.01
CA GLY A 368 2.47 5.47 23.61
C GLY A 368 2.25 6.62 22.62
N VAL A 369 2.17 6.33 21.31
CA VAL A 369 1.77 7.34 20.32
C VAL A 369 0.29 7.65 20.51
N ARG A 370 -0.07 8.94 20.59
CA ARG A 370 -1.44 9.36 20.83
C ARG A 370 -2.24 9.43 19.53
N PHE A 371 -3.37 8.72 19.49
CA PHE A 371 -4.38 8.88 18.44
C PHE A 371 -5.21 10.17 18.65
N PRO A 372 -5.32 11.06 17.64
CA PRO A 372 -6.20 12.23 17.71
C PRO A 372 -7.67 11.81 17.84
N ARG A 373 -8.49 12.54 18.62
CA ARG A 373 -9.94 12.27 18.77
C ARG A 373 -10.32 10.85 19.25
N ARG A 374 -9.40 10.17 19.94
CA ARG A 374 -9.64 8.82 20.48
C ARG A 374 -10.92 8.69 21.32
N ALA A 375 -11.29 9.73 22.06
CA ALA A 375 -12.49 9.71 22.90
C ALA A 375 -13.81 9.78 22.10
N GLU A 376 -13.76 10.22 20.85
CA GLU A 376 -14.93 10.42 19.98
C GLU A 376 -15.23 9.19 19.12
N LYS A 377 -14.24 8.32 18.90
CA LYS A 377 -14.33 7.18 17.99
C LYS A 377 -14.10 5.87 18.73
N GLU A 378 -15.15 5.08 18.93
CA GLU A 378 -15.06 3.79 19.62
C GLU A 378 -14.20 2.80 18.83
N SER A 379 -14.44 2.67 17.52
CA SER A 379 -13.72 1.80 16.58
C SER A 379 -12.51 2.48 15.91
N TRP A 380 -11.73 3.27 16.66
CA TRP A 380 -10.59 3.96 16.06
C TRP A 380 -9.49 3.00 15.55
N ALA A 381 -9.32 1.84 16.19
CA ALA A 381 -8.25 0.88 15.91
C ALA A 381 -8.69 -0.41 15.21
N TRP A 382 -9.97 -0.56 14.88
CA TRP A 382 -10.51 -1.74 14.18
C TRP A 382 -11.67 -1.36 13.27
N ALA A 383 -12.04 -2.25 12.35
CA ALA A 383 -13.22 -2.08 11.51
C ALA A 383 -14.09 -3.33 11.52
N ASP A 384 -15.41 -3.13 11.51
CA ASP A 384 -16.42 -4.16 11.30
C ASP A 384 -16.67 -4.30 9.79
N VAL A 385 -16.03 -5.29 9.16
CA VAL A 385 -16.12 -5.50 7.71
C VAL A 385 -17.20 -6.53 7.35
N LEU A 386 -17.59 -7.40 8.28
CA LEU A 386 -18.45 -8.53 7.96
C LEU A 386 -19.89 -8.37 8.41
N ALA A 387 -20.22 -7.34 9.20
CA ALA A 387 -21.48 -7.30 9.98
C ALA A 387 -21.72 -8.55 10.84
N VAL A 388 -20.75 -9.48 10.87
CA VAL A 388 -20.60 -10.54 11.83
C VAL A 388 -19.95 -9.81 12.99
N GLU A 389 -20.79 -9.30 13.89
CA GLU A 389 -20.44 -8.47 15.04
C GLU A 389 -18.98 -8.67 15.43
N SER A 390 -18.11 -7.76 14.95
CA SER A 390 -16.70 -7.80 15.31
C SER A 390 -16.62 -7.49 16.79
N THR A 391 -16.66 -8.56 17.59
CA THR A 391 -16.84 -8.38 19.03
C THR A 391 -15.59 -7.68 19.59
N PRO A 392 -15.73 -6.81 20.60
CA PRO A 392 -14.59 -6.23 21.32
C PRO A 392 -13.55 -7.26 21.81
N SER A 393 -13.93 -8.54 21.86
CA SER A 393 -13.05 -9.67 22.14
C SER A 393 -11.98 -9.89 21.06
N GLU A 394 -12.29 -9.69 19.77
CA GLU A 394 -11.31 -9.84 18.69
C GLU A 394 -10.24 -8.76 18.75
N ALA A 395 -10.64 -7.50 18.97
CA ALA A 395 -9.72 -6.39 19.17
C ALA A 395 -8.78 -6.64 20.37
N SER A 396 -9.30 -7.25 21.44
CA SER A 396 -8.50 -7.66 22.61
C SER A 396 -7.49 -8.76 22.28
N SER A 397 -7.88 -9.72 21.42
CA SER A 397 -6.99 -10.76 20.93
C SER A 397 -5.85 -10.18 20.09
N TRP A 398 -6.15 -9.25 19.18
CA TRP A 398 -5.13 -8.58 18.37
C TRP A 398 -4.19 -7.73 19.21
N ALA A 399 -4.70 -6.99 20.20
CA ALA A 399 -3.84 -6.24 21.13
C ALA A 399 -2.90 -7.16 21.91
N SER A 400 -3.38 -8.34 22.34
CA SER A 400 -2.55 -9.35 23.01
C SER A 400 -1.48 -9.93 22.10
N PHE A 401 -1.83 -10.17 20.83
CA PHE A 401 -0.87 -10.60 19.81
C PHE A 401 0.23 -9.55 19.60
N VAL A 402 -0.15 -8.28 19.37
CA VAL A 402 0.79 -7.16 19.20
C VAL A 402 1.72 -7.04 20.40
N TRP A 403 1.17 -7.07 21.62
CA TRP A 403 1.96 -7.03 22.85
C TRP A 403 3.00 -8.14 22.94
N ASN A 404 2.61 -9.37 22.61
CA ASN A 404 3.52 -10.51 22.64
C ASN A 404 4.63 -10.38 21.58
N VAL A 405 4.31 -9.89 20.38
CA VAL A 405 5.33 -9.61 19.34
C VAL A 405 6.31 -8.54 19.82
N MET A 406 5.81 -7.41 20.34
CA MET A 406 6.66 -6.34 20.87
C MET A 406 7.57 -6.83 22.01
N LYS A 407 7.04 -7.65 22.92
CA LYS A 407 7.82 -8.23 24.02
C LYS A 407 8.92 -9.16 23.49
N ASN A 408 8.60 -9.99 22.50
CA ASN A 408 9.57 -10.91 21.90
C ASN A 408 10.68 -10.16 21.16
N GLU A 409 10.35 -9.11 20.41
CA GLU A 409 11.36 -8.27 19.74
C GLU A 409 12.25 -7.53 20.76
N ALA A 410 11.67 -7.00 21.84
CA ALA A 410 12.45 -6.39 22.92
C ALA A 410 13.42 -7.39 23.59
N ALA A 411 12.99 -8.65 23.75
CA ALA A 411 13.85 -9.72 24.27
C ALA A 411 14.98 -10.06 23.30
N LYS A 412 14.70 -10.19 22.00
CA LYS A 412 15.72 -10.43 20.96
C LYS A 412 16.74 -9.31 20.90
N SER A 413 16.31 -8.05 20.86
CA SER A 413 17.24 -6.91 20.87
C SER A 413 18.11 -6.88 22.13
N SER A 414 17.58 -7.32 23.29
CA SER A 414 18.37 -7.44 24.52
C SER A 414 19.40 -8.57 24.46
N GLU A 415 19.05 -9.70 23.84
CA GLU A 415 19.95 -10.84 23.66
C GLU A 415 21.08 -10.51 22.69
N GLU A 416 20.76 -9.92 21.53
CA GLU A 416 21.73 -9.45 20.54
C GLU A 416 22.70 -8.40 21.14
N ALA A 417 22.18 -7.48 21.96
CA ALA A 417 23.02 -6.51 22.66
C ALA A 417 23.95 -7.17 23.69
N ALA A 418 23.48 -8.21 24.39
CA ALA A 418 24.30 -8.97 25.33
C ALA A 418 25.41 -9.76 24.62
N GLU A 419 25.08 -10.41 23.49
CA GLU A 419 26.06 -11.10 22.66
C GLU A 419 27.12 -10.15 22.09
N ALA A 420 26.70 -8.99 21.54
CA ALA A 420 27.62 -8.00 21.00
C ALA A 420 28.59 -7.48 22.07
N LEU A 421 28.11 -7.30 23.30
CA LEU A 421 28.93 -6.92 24.45
C LEU A 421 29.88 -8.06 24.88
N GLY A 422 29.45 -9.32 24.80
CA GLY A 422 30.28 -10.51 25.00
C GLY A 422 31.44 -10.56 24.00
N ARG A 423 31.14 -10.47 22.71
CA ARG A 423 32.16 -10.45 21.62
C ARG A 423 33.13 -9.29 21.80
N ARG A 424 32.67 -8.12 22.25
CA ARG A 424 33.54 -6.97 22.55
C ARG A 424 34.46 -7.21 23.75
N LYS A 425 33.99 -7.88 24.80
CA LYS A 425 34.81 -8.24 25.97
C LYS A 425 35.90 -9.25 25.60
N GLU A 426 35.56 -10.24 24.78
CA GLU A 426 36.52 -11.21 24.24
C GLU A 426 37.59 -10.51 23.39
N ALA A 427 37.19 -9.59 22.52
CA ALA A 427 38.13 -8.83 21.67
C ALA A 427 39.08 -7.93 22.47
N VAL A 428 38.69 -7.44 23.65
CA VAL A 428 39.53 -6.59 24.53
C VAL A 428 40.51 -7.43 25.37
N GLY A 429 40.54 -8.75 25.20
CA GLY A 429 41.46 -9.61 25.95
C GLY A 429 41.15 -9.69 27.44
N LEU A 430 39.92 -9.31 27.84
CA LEU A 430 39.38 -9.59 29.16
C LEU A 430 38.97 -11.06 29.21
N SER A 431 39.97 -11.94 29.06
CA SER A 431 39.84 -13.38 29.29
C SER A 431 39.40 -13.55 30.73
N SER A 432 38.11 -13.84 30.89
CA SER A 432 37.53 -14.19 32.17
C SER A 432 38.11 -15.54 32.55
N ARG A 433 39.13 -15.48 33.41
CA ARG A 433 39.71 -16.60 34.15
C ARG A 433 38.64 -17.65 34.45
N GLU A 434 38.80 -18.82 33.81
CA GLU A 434 38.01 -20.05 33.95
C GLU A 434 37.35 -20.15 35.33
N ARG A 435 36.04 -19.95 35.39
CA ARG A 435 35.22 -20.44 36.49
C ARG A 435 34.67 -21.77 36.04
N ASP A 436 35.18 -22.84 36.65
CA ASP A 436 34.62 -24.18 36.59
C ASP A 436 33.14 -24.15 37.00
N THR A 437 32.24 -24.07 36.02
CA THR A 437 30.80 -24.18 36.25
C THR A 437 30.42 -25.65 36.32
N ALA A 438 29.99 -26.06 37.51
CA ALA A 438 29.44 -27.37 37.79
C ALA A 438 28.27 -27.72 36.84
N PRO A 439 28.09 -29.01 36.49
CA PRO A 439 27.07 -29.45 35.54
C PRO A 439 25.67 -29.14 36.05
N THR A 440 24.90 -28.35 35.30
CA THR A 440 23.49 -28.09 35.57
C THR A 440 22.66 -29.36 35.33
N PRO A 441 21.85 -29.81 36.30
CA PRO A 441 21.03 -30.99 36.15
C PRO A 441 19.79 -30.68 35.29
N HIS A 442 19.80 -31.09 34.03
CA HIS A 442 18.65 -31.01 33.13
C HIS A 442 17.76 -32.25 33.30
N ALA A 443 16.84 -32.22 34.26
CA ALA A 443 15.75 -33.18 34.40
C ALA A 443 14.40 -32.48 34.20
N GLY A 444 13.98 -32.35 32.95
CA GLY A 444 12.65 -31.87 32.57
C GLY A 444 12.30 -32.43 31.20
N SER A 445 11.09 -32.99 31.05
CA SER A 445 10.61 -33.60 29.81
C SER A 445 10.77 -32.65 28.62
N GLY A 446 11.79 -32.87 27.81
CA GLY A 446 12.10 -32.03 26.67
C GLY A 446 11.07 -32.23 25.57
N ILE A 447 10.27 -31.20 25.30
CA ILE A 447 9.60 -31.06 24.02
C ILE A 447 10.71 -30.89 22.99
N VAL A 448 10.88 -31.88 22.11
CA VAL A 448 11.82 -31.80 21.00
C VAL A 448 11.15 -30.96 19.91
N TYR A 449 11.62 -29.73 19.74
CA TYR A 449 11.23 -28.89 18.62
C TYR A 449 11.95 -29.39 17.37
N ILE A 450 11.21 -29.98 16.43
CA ILE A 450 11.73 -30.29 15.10
C ILE A 450 11.37 -29.11 14.21
N GLU A 451 12.38 -28.34 13.82
CA GLU A 451 12.23 -27.32 12.79
C GLU A 451 12.06 -28.03 11.44
N ASP A 452 10.89 -27.88 10.82
CA ASP A 452 10.65 -28.29 9.45
C ASP A 452 10.57 -27.03 8.57
N PRO A 453 11.66 -26.67 7.86
CA PRO A 453 11.69 -25.49 7.00
C PRO A 453 10.61 -25.54 5.91
N SER A 454 10.19 -26.73 5.48
CA SER A 454 9.21 -26.92 4.42
C SER A 454 7.80 -26.51 4.83
N LEU A 455 7.45 -26.58 6.13
CA LEU A 455 6.16 -26.10 6.62
C LEU A 455 6.03 -24.58 6.50
N SER A 456 7.15 -23.86 6.62
CA SER A 456 7.14 -22.40 6.58
C SER A 456 6.86 -21.84 5.19
N SER A 457 7.32 -22.53 4.14
CA SER A 457 7.09 -22.16 2.74
C SER A 457 5.73 -22.66 2.21
N THR A 458 5.19 -23.75 2.77
CA THR A 458 3.96 -24.38 2.26
C THR A 458 2.68 -23.99 3.01
N SER A 459 2.78 -23.41 4.21
CA SER A 459 1.60 -23.07 5.02
C SER A 459 1.16 -21.61 4.82
N PRO A 460 -0.01 -21.35 4.20
CA PRO A 460 -0.54 -20.00 4.05
C PRO A 460 -0.78 -19.31 5.40
N GLY A 461 -1.10 -20.09 6.44
CA GLY A 461 -1.29 -19.57 7.79
C GLY A 461 0.01 -19.05 8.41
N ILE A 462 1.13 -19.76 8.22
CA ILE A 462 2.44 -19.31 8.71
C ILE A 462 2.90 -18.07 7.93
N ALA A 463 2.74 -18.07 6.60
CA ALA A 463 3.07 -16.90 5.78
C ALA A 463 2.26 -15.66 6.20
N LEU A 464 0.96 -15.82 6.46
CA LEU A 464 0.10 -14.73 6.95
C LEU A 464 0.56 -14.23 8.33
N MET A 465 0.89 -15.14 9.25
CA MET A 465 1.41 -14.76 10.57
C MET A 465 2.75 -14.03 10.49
N LYS A 466 3.67 -14.47 9.62
CA LYS A 466 4.94 -13.76 9.37
C LYS A 466 4.70 -12.32 8.91
N ARG A 467 3.76 -12.09 7.99
CA ARG A 467 3.40 -10.75 7.51
C ARG A 467 2.77 -9.88 8.60
N GLN A 468 1.91 -10.46 9.44
CA GLN A 468 1.33 -9.75 10.59
C GLN A 468 2.40 -9.33 11.59
N THR A 469 3.35 -10.22 11.91
CA THR A 469 4.52 -9.91 12.73
C THR A 469 5.34 -8.80 12.07
N ALA A 470 5.60 -8.89 10.77
CA ALA A 470 6.38 -7.89 10.03
C ALA A 470 5.77 -6.48 10.12
N ILE A 471 4.44 -6.35 10.08
CA ILE A 471 3.78 -5.05 10.29
C ILE A 471 4.02 -4.52 11.69
N VAL A 472 3.89 -5.35 12.73
CA VAL A 472 4.10 -4.92 14.11
C VAL A 472 5.54 -4.45 14.30
N VAL A 473 6.52 -5.18 13.79
CA VAL A 473 7.92 -4.79 13.90
C VAL A 473 8.21 -3.52 13.09
N ALA A 474 7.75 -3.43 11.85
CA ALA A 474 7.93 -2.24 11.02
C ALA A 474 7.22 -0.99 11.60
N ALA A 475 6.05 -1.16 12.21
CA ALA A 475 5.34 -0.10 12.91
C ALA A 475 6.10 0.35 14.18
N LEU A 476 6.69 -0.58 14.92
CA LEU A 476 7.50 -0.31 16.11
C LEU A 476 8.79 0.46 15.75
N THR A 477 9.54 -0.01 14.76
CA THR A 477 10.78 0.65 14.31
C THR A 477 10.52 2.06 13.76
N LYS A 478 9.35 2.31 13.13
CA LYS A 478 8.94 3.66 12.73
C LYS A 478 8.77 4.61 13.94
N VAL A 479 8.26 4.13 15.06
CA VAL A 479 8.13 4.95 16.30
C VAL A 479 9.49 5.25 16.91
N GLU A 480 10.39 4.28 16.91
CA GLU A 480 11.76 4.43 17.43
C GLU A 480 12.64 5.30 16.53
N GLY A 481 12.15 5.66 15.34
CA GLY A 481 12.90 6.40 14.35
C GLY A 481 13.95 5.55 13.64
N ARG A 482 13.97 4.23 13.80
CA ARG A 482 14.95 3.28 13.22
C ARG A 482 14.45 2.61 11.93
N TRP A 483 13.58 3.28 11.20
CA TRP A 483 12.85 2.68 10.08
C TRP A 483 13.75 2.29 8.87
N TRP A 484 14.96 2.84 8.78
CA TRP A 484 15.96 2.44 7.79
C TRP A 484 16.60 1.08 8.09
N GLU A 485 16.44 0.51 9.30
CA GLU A 485 17.02 -0.79 9.68
C GLU A 485 16.20 -1.98 9.15
N ILE A 486 15.06 -1.75 8.49
CA ILE A 486 14.14 -2.78 7.98
C ILE A 486 14.64 -3.38 6.64
N GLU A 487 15.92 -3.22 6.28
CA GLU A 487 16.47 -3.74 5.01
C GLU A 487 16.47 -5.28 4.92
N GLU A 488 16.22 -5.98 6.04
CA GLU A 488 16.32 -7.43 6.14
C GLU A 488 15.10 -8.08 6.78
N PHE A 489 13.88 -7.67 6.44
CA PHE A 489 12.72 -8.51 6.76
C PHE A 489 12.66 -9.68 5.77
N PRO A 490 12.87 -10.94 6.19
CA PRO A 490 12.70 -12.09 5.31
C PRO A 490 11.21 -12.32 5.09
N LEU A 491 10.64 -11.57 4.14
CA LEU A 491 9.44 -12.02 3.45
C LEU A 491 9.93 -13.14 2.54
N ASP A 492 9.67 -14.39 2.90
CA ASP A 492 10.12 -15.54 2.10
C ASP A 492 9.68 -15.35 0.64
N ASP A 493 10.64 -15.35 -0.30
CA ASP A 493 10.41 -15.20 -1.75
C ASP A 493 9.59 -16.36 -2.35
N THR A 494 9.33 -17.42 -1.59
CA THR A 494 8.80 -18.70 -2.07
C THR A 494 7.36 -18.65 -2.59
N LEU A 495 6.60 -17.58 -2.34
CA LEU A 495 5.22 -17.47 -2.84
C LEU A 495 5.12 -16.96 -4.28
N LEU A 496 6.20 -16.40 -4.85
CA LEU A 496 6.22 -16.01 -6.27
C LEU A 496 6.51 -17.18 -7.21
N GLU A 497 6.98 -18.32 -6.68
CA GLU A 497 7.31 -19.51 -7.47
C GLU A 497 6.13 -20.48 -7.68
N THR A 498 5.00 -20.26 -7.00
CA THR A 498 3.75 -21.03 -7.14
C THR A 498 2.67 -20.23 -7.85
#